data_AF-A0A4R4XUA5-F1
#
_entry.id   AF-A0A4R4XUA5-F1
#
_cell.length_a   1.000
_cell.length_b   1.000
_cell.length_c   1.000
_cell.angle_alpha   90.00
_cell.angle_beta   90.00
_cell.angle_gamma   90.00
#
_symmetry.space_group_name_H-M   'P 1'
#
loop_
_entity.id
_entity.type
_entity.pdbx_description
1 polymer ?
#
loop_
_entity_poly.entity_id
_entity_poly.type
_entity_poly.pdbx_seq_one_letter_code
_entity_poly.pdbx_strand_id
1 'polypeptide(L)'
;MDDDLTLADVVDGAIGRWQRMRSESARQVADRDFRTWLFETLPEQAASAGPYDPRDHAFIVYETVTALYRAGNMADSFLLLRWYGEHYAHHPDPELGARVIDMLTDLCAYTGRADAAGNAAAAGVLRDVVDAVRGPVDVRVERALCRALAIHAHLRGDHLAAVKHRSSKREEQAALWTEIFRRYRHNTDPELRGRAAQGLYNTALVSLQEGDERAAREKFDELVQSFGRDRGGNPDVDEWLSRAEHAGTVLDGFAVGEPELNLDYLRKQRDWDRRRRRRGFGLPWLLAGAPRNHMAKLVRAAREKHLSSVGQVRSWLCSGEPFVLLLRNFGLAEESGISSTLASVLEDPDDPQGDYVQTIVYRDCGPALAELELAVPMITVASTKAGELDLSSAFGQFVPRAALYLPDATWFETVAKLIPLAAQIIVWAAELTPALAQEIACLEEHGRTADALIIVDEPPSTMQTAFLPRSGNEVLTTNHPALAEFPNVVDAREFKNLGVADSPPLQELLNALEAARAVPIEQRIERIRTHLA
;
A
#
# COMPACT_ATOMS: atom_id res chain seq x y z
N MET A 1 45.34 24.84 -27.54
CA MET A 1 44.99 23.93 -26.43
C MET A 1 43.60 24.35 -26.03
N ASP A 2 42.64 23.87 -26.81
CA ASP A 2 41.23 23.93 -26.46
C ASP A 2 41.01 22.75 -25.52
N ASP A 3 40.96 23.02 -24.22
CA ASP A 3 40.32 22.08 -23.29
C ASP A 3 38.81 22.27 -23.51
N ASP A 4 38.20 21.40 -24.29
CA ASP A 4 36.75 21.28 -24.37
C ASP A 4 36.25 20.95 -22.96
N LEU A 5 35.74 21.97 -22.26
CA LEU A 5 35.06 21.82 -20.98
C LEU A 5 33.94 20.79 -21.13
N THR A 6 34.03 19.69 -20.39
CA THR A 6 33.00 18.66 -20.44
C THR A 6 31.76 19.13 -19.67
N LEU A 7 30.61 18.54 -19.96
CA LEU A 7 29.39 18.79 -19.19
C LEU A 7 29.60 18.53 -17.68
N ALA A 8 30.41 17.53 -17.33
CA ALA A 8 30.75 17.22 -15.94
C ALA A 8 31.50 18.39 -15.29
N ASP A 9 32.45 19.01 -16.00
CA ASP A 9 33.18 20.18 -15.48
C ASP A 9 32.26 21.38 -15.24
N VAL A 10 31.26 21.59 -16.10
CA VAL A 10 30.26 22.65 -15.95
C VAL A 10 29.38 22.39 -14.74
N VAL A 11 28.89 21.15 -14.57
CA VAL A 11 28.05 20.75 -13.42
C VAL A 11 28.82 20.86 -12.11
N ASP A 12 30.05 20.34 -12.05
CA ASP A 12 30.91 20.43 -10.88
C ASP A 12 31.26 21.88 -10.55
N GLY A 13 31.49 22.71 -11.57
CA GLY A 13 31.68 24.15 -11.43
C GLY A 13 30.46 24.85 -10.83
N ALA A 14 29.25 24.50 -11.27
CA ALA A 14 28.00 25.03 -10.71
C ALA A 14 27.80 24.63 -9.24
N ILE A 15 28.02 23.36 -8.90
CA ILE A 15 27.92 22.86 -7.52
C ILE A 15 28.98 23.54 -6.63
N GLY A 16 30.22 23.64 -7.11
CA GLY A 16 31.30 24.32 -6.39
C GLY A 16 30.98 25.80 -6.14
N ARG A 17 30.35 26.48 -7.11
CA ARG A 17 29.90 27.87 -6.95
C ARG A 17 28.78 27.99 -5.91
N TRP A 18 27.78 27.11 -5.94
CA TRP A 18 26.70 27.05 -4.94
C TRP A 18 27.23 26.91 -3.52
N GLN A 19 28.11 25.92 -3.32
CA GLN A 19 28.72 25.64 -2.02
C GLN A 19 29.54 26.83 -1.51
N ARG A 20 30.32 27.46 -2.38
CA ARG A 20 31.10 28.65 -2.05
C ARG A 20 30.21 29.80 -1.61
N MET A 21 29.19 30.16 -2.39
CA MET A 21 28.24 31.23 -2.05
C MET A 21 27.58 31.01 -0.70
N ARG A 22 27.18 29.77 -0.39
CA ARG A 22 26.59 29.41 0.91
C ARG A 22 27.58 29.43 2.08
N SER A 23 28.88 29.26 1.81
CA SER A 23 29.92 29.40 2.84
C SER A 23 30.27 30.86 3.15
N GLU A 24 30.10 31.75 2.18
CA GLU A 24 30.51 33.15 2.25
C GLU A 24 29.38 34.10 2.68
N SER A 25 28.12 33.65 2.64
CA SER A 25 26.94 34.49 2.87
C SER A 25 25.82 33.74 3.58
N ALA A 26 24.88 34.49 4.16
CA ALA A 26 23.67 33.92 4.74
C ALA A 26 22.89 33.13 3.68
N ARG A 27 22.33 31.97 4.07
CA ARG A 27 21.71 31.01 3.14
C ARG A 27 20.72 31.64 2.15
N GLN A 28 19.83 32.51 2.62
CA GLN A 28 18.83 33.17 1.76
C GLN A 28 19.46 34.08 0.69
N VAL A 29 20.55 34.77 1.05
CA VAL A 29 21.30 35.63 0.13
C VAL A 29 22.02 34.78 -0.90
N ALA A 30 22.72 33.72 -0.44
CA ALA A 30 23.41 32.79 -1.32
C ALA A 30 22.46 32.09 -2.30
N ASP A 31 21.30 31.61 -1.83
CA ASP A 31 20.30 30.95 -2.66
C ASP A 31 19.76 31.90 -3.74
N ARG A 32 19.44 33.15 -3.37
CA ARG A 32 18.99 34.17 -4.33
C ARG A 32 20.07 34.49 -5.36
N ASP A 33 21.29 34.77 -4.90
CA ASP A 33 22.38 35.22 -5.76
C ASP A 33 22.82 34.09 -6.72
N PHE A 34 22.77 32.83 -6.28
CA PHE A 34 22.97 31.70 -7.17
C PHE A 34 21.82 31.49 -8.14
N ARG A 35 20.56 31.64 -7.71
CA ARG A 35 19.41 31.55 -8.64
C ARG A 35 19.56 32.56 -9.77
N THR A 36 19.88 33.81 -9.45
CA THR A 36 20.16 34.86 -10.44
C THR A 36 21.33 34.46 -11.34
N TRP A 37 22.44 33.98 -10.76
CA TRP A 37 23.57 33.54 -11.57
C TRP A 37 23.21 32.40 -12.54
N LEU A 38 22.53 31.37 -12.04
CA LEU A 38 22.20 30.17 -12.80
C LEU A 38 21.22 30.48 -13.92
N PHE A 39 20.13 31.20 -13.64
CA PHE A 39 19.04 31.39 -14.61
C PHE A 39 19.12 32.68 -15.44
N GLU A 40 19.96 33.64 -15.06
CA GLU A 40 20.11 34.91 -15.79
C GLU A 40 21.55 35.05 -16.30
N THR A 41 22.53 35.05 -15.41
CA THR A 41 23.93 35.35 -15.79
C THR A 41 24.58 34.27 -16.65
N LEU A 42 24.39 32.98 -16.34
CA LEU A 42 25.01 31.88 -17.07
C LEU A 42 24.50 31.80 -18.53
N PRO A 43 23.18 31.86 -18.80
CA PRO A 43 22.65 32.02 -20.16
C PRO A 43 23.22 33.23 -20.91
N GLU A 44 23.28 34.41 -20.28
CA GLU A 44 23.81 35.64 -20.90
C GLU A 44 25.29 35.49 -21.29
N GLN A 45 26.08 34.86 -20.43
CA GLN A 45 27.49 34.56 -20.69
C GLN A 45 27.65 33.59 -21.86
N ALA A 46 26.86 32.51 -21.90
CA ALA A 46 26.88 31.54 -22.98
C ALA A 46 26.48 32.17 -24.32
N ALA A 47 25.41 32.98 -24.34
CA ALA A 47 24.96 33.72 -25.52
C ALA A 47 25.99 34.75 -26.03
N SER A 48 26.80 35.30 -25.12
CA SER A 48 27.89 36.22 -25.48
C SER A 48 29.10 35.51 -26.08
N ALA A 49 29.29 34.21 -25.79
CA ALA A 49 30.42 33.41 -26.24
C ALA A 49 30.17 32.71 -27.60
N GLY A 50 28.91 32.55 -28.02
CA GLY A 50 28.56 31.88 -29.27
C GLY A 50 27.05 31.62 -29.42
N PRO A 51 26.63 30.80 -30.39
CA PRO A 51 25.24 30.36 -30.52
C PRO A 51 24.77 29.68 -29.23
N TYR A 52 23.67 30.18 -28.65
CA TYR A 52 23.09 29.66 -27.42
C TYR A 52 21.78 28.93 -27.70
N ASP A 53 21.69 27.67 -27.25
CA ASP A 53 20.45 26.91 -27.20
C ASP A 53 19.95 26.83 -25.74
N PRO A 54 18.76 27.39 -25.43
CA PRO A 54 18.15 27.27 -24.10
C PRO A 54 17.98 25.82 -23.61
N ARG A 55 17.98 24.84 -24.52
CA ARG A 55 17.92 23.40 -24.21
C ARG A 55 19.19 22.91 -23.51
N ASP A 56 20.35 23.43 -23.90
CA ASP A 56 21.62 23.07 -23.26
C ASP A 56 21.65 23.57 -21.82
N HIS A 57 21.16 24.80 -21.59
CA HIS A 57 21.02 25.33 -20.24
C HIS A 57 20.04 24.51 -19.39
N ALA A 58 18.87 24.15 -19.94
CA ALA A 58 17.91 23.32 -19.24
C ALA A 58 18.52 21.96 -18.83
N PHE A 59 19.32 21.38 -19.71
CA PHE A 59 20.03 20.12 -19.45
C PHE A 59 21.11 20.27 -18.37
N ILE A 60 21.90 21.36 -18.37
CA ILE A 60 22.88 21.66 -17.32
C ILE A 60 22.20 21.77 -15.96
N VAL A 61 21.06 22.45 -15.87
CA VAL A 61 20.30 22.58 -14.62
C VAL A 61 19.82 21.20 -14.15
N TYR A 62 19.26 20.39 -15.06
CA TYR A 62 18.81 19.03 -14.74
C TYR A 62 19.95 18.13 -14.23
N GLU A 63 21.12 18.16 -14.87
CA GLU A 63 22.27 17.37 -14.43
C GLU A 63 22.82 17.87 -13.08
N THR A 64 22.79 19.19 -12.85
CA THR A 64 23.17 19.77 -11.55
C THR A 64 22.24 19.30 -10.44
N VAL A 65 20.93 19.30 -10.67
CA VAL A 65 19.92 18.76 -9.74
C VAL A 65 20.18 17.28 -9.45
N THR A 66 20.45 16.50 -10.49
CA THR A 66 20.67 15.05 -10.40
C THR A 66 21.95 14.73 -9.65
N ALA A 67 23.02 15.49 -9.89
CA ALA A 67 24.28 15.37 -9.17
C ALA A 67 24.11 15.69 -7.67
N LEU A 68 23.35 16.73 -7.32
CA LEU A 68 23.01 17.04 -5.92
C LEU A 68 22.22 15.91 -5.25
N TYR A 69 21.27 15.31 -5.96
CA TYR A 69 20.51 14.16 -5.48
C TYR A 69 21.44 12.97 -5.21
N ARG A 70 22.30 12.60 -6.17
CA ARG A 70 23.27 11.50 -6.05
C ARG A 70 24.26 11.73 -4.90
N ALA A 71 24.60 12.98 -4.60
CA ALA A 71 25.44 13.36 -3.46
C ALA A 71 24.69 13.34 -2.10
N GLY A 72 23.40 12.96 -2.09
CA GLY A 72 22.57 12.91 -0.88
C GLY A 72 22.04 14.26 -0.41
N ASN A 73 22.21 15.33 -1.20
CA ASN A 73 21.76 16.67 -0.84
C ASN A 73 20.32 16.94 -1.33
N MET A 74 19.38 16.17 -0.76
CA MET A 74 17.97 16.14 -1.18
C MET A 74 17.30 17.52 -1.15
N ALA A 75 17.50 18.26 -0.06
CA ALA A 75 16.85 19.55 0.13
C ALA A 75 17.25 20.57 -0.95
N ASP A 76 18.52 20.57 -1.35
CA ASP A 76 19.01 21.47 -2.40
C ASP A 76 18.57 20.99 -3.79
N SER A 77 18.55 19.67 -4.03
CA SER A 77 18.02 19.10 -5.27
C SER A 77 16.57 19.55 -5.52
N PHE A 78 15.69 19.43 -4.52
CA PHE A 78 14.29 19.88 -4.63
C PHE A 78 14.15 21.40 -4.75
N LEU A 79 15.03 22.18 -4.10
CA LEU A 79 15.04 23.64 -4.25
C LEU A 79 15.36 24.06 -5.69
N LEU A 80 16.40 23.46 -6.30
CA LEU A 80 16.76 23.73 -7.68
C LEU A 80 15.68 23.23 -8.65
N LEU A 81 15.05 22.08 -8.39
CA LEU A 81 13.91 21.62 -9.19
C LEU A 81 12.77 22.63 -9.20
N ARG A 82 12.43 23.22 -8.05
CA ARG A 82 11.41 24.26 -7.98
C ARG A 82 11.77 25.44 -8.87
N TRP A 83 13.00 25.94 -8.80
CA TRP A 83 13.43 27.05 -9.66
C TRP A 83 13.45 26.67 -11.15
N TYR A 84 13.88 25.44 -11.45
CA TYR A 84 13.90 24.88 -12.80
C TYR A 84 12.50 24.87 -13.42
N GLY A 85 11.51 24.34 -12.69
CA GLY A 85 10.11 24.38 -13.08
C GLY A 85 9.58 25.81 -13.22
N GLU A 86 9.76 26.67 -12.21
CA GLU A 86 9.30 28.06 -12.24
C GLU A 86 9.83 28.84 -13.46
N HIS A 87 11.10 28.64 -13.81
CA HIS A 87 11.75 29.36 -14.91
C HIS A 87 11.24 28.91 -16.28
N TYR A 88 11.13 27.60 -16.51
CA TYR A 88 10.80 27.05 -17.83
C TYR A 88 9.31 26.79 -18.07
N ALA A 89 8.47 26.80 -17.03
CA ALA A 89 7.02 26.56 -17.14
C ALA A 89 6.30 27.52 -18.12
N HIS A 90 6.83 28.73 -18.31
CA HIS A 90 6.30 29.74 -19.24
C HIS A 90 7.27 30.06 -20.39
N HIS A 91 8.16 29.12 -20.71
CA HIS A 91 9.14 29.36 -21.75
C HIS A 91 8.45 29.65 -23.10
N PRO A 92 8.92 30.63 -23.90
CA PRO A 92 8.31 30.97 -25.19
C PRO A 92 8.24 29.80 -26.18
N ASP A 93 9.19 28.86 -26.08
CA ASP A 93 9.14 27.56 -26.77
C ASP A 93 8.34 26.56 -25.91
N PRO A 94 7.10 26.20 -26.29
CA PRO A 94 6.26 25.26 -25.55
C PRO A 94 6.81 23.83 -25.56
N GLU A 95 7.64 23.46 -26.55
CA GLU A 95 8.28 22.14 -26.57
C GLU A 95 9.32 22.04 -25.44
N LEU A 96 10.13 23.08 -25.27
CA LEU A 96 11.09 23.15 -24.16
C LEU A 96 10.38 23.17 -22.81
N GLY A 97 9.32 23.99 -22.66
CA GLY A 97 8.54 24.04 -21.43
C GLY A 97 7.95 22.68 -21.05
N ALA A 98 7.31 22.00 -22.01
CA ALA A 98 6.78 20.64 -21.80
C ALA A 98 7.87 19.63 -21.42
N ARG A 99 9.01 19.64 -22.13
CA ARG A 99 10.13 18.73 -21.86
C ARG A 99 10.73 18.94 -20.47
N VAL A 100 10.86 20.19 -20.02
CA VAL A 100 11.35 20.51 -18.67
C VAL A 100 10.38 19.98 -17.62
N ILE A 101 9.07 20.19 -17.80
CA ILE A 101 8.04 19.68 -16.88
C ILE A 101 8.11 18.15 -16.82
N ASP A 102 8.26 17.46 -17.96
CA ASP A 102 8.39 15.99 -17.99
C ASP A 102 9.65 15.49 -17.27
N MET A 103 10.82 16.09 -17.54
CA MET A 103 12.08 15.72 -16.88
C MET A 103 12.03 15.94 -15.36
N LEU A 104 11.48 17.08 -14.93
CA LEU A 104 11.25 17.36 -13.52
C LEU A 104 10.27 16.36 -12.91
N THR A 105 9.22 15.99 -13.65
CA THR A 105 8.21 15.02 -13.21
C THR A 105 8.81 13.62 -13.03
N ASP A 106 9.67 13.19 -13.94
CA ASP A 106 10.40 11.91 -13.84
C ASP A 106 11.30 11.88 -12.62
N LEU A 107 12.05 12.96 -12.38
CA LEU A 107 12.91 13.04 -11.22
C LEU A 107 12.08 13.08 -9.92
N CYS A 108 10.96 13.80 -9.88
CA CYS A 108 10.05 13.78 -8.74
C CYS A 108 9.46 12.38 -8.49
N ALA A 109 9.08 11.66 -9.55
CA ALA A 109 8.57 10.30 -9.45
C ALA A 109 9.62 9.32 -8.89
N TYR A 110 10.88 9.47 -9.30
CA TYR A 110 11.99 8.65 -8.83
C TYR A 110 12.39 8.97 -7.39
N THR A 111 12.64 10.25 -7.11
CA THR A 111 13.15 10.71 -5.80
C THR A 111 12.08 10.70 -4.72
N GLY A 112 10.81 10.89 -5.09
CA GLY A 112 9.66 10.89 -4.17
C GLY A 112 9.32 9.53 -3.57
N ARG A 113 9.94 8.44 -4.06
CA ARG A 113 9.77 7.08 -3.54
C ARG A 113 10.78 6.71 -2.45
N ALA A 114 11.80 7.53 -2.21
CA ALA A 114 12.88 7.20 -1.28
C ALA A 114 12.41 7.17 0.18
N ASP A 115 11.69 8.20 0.61
CA ASP A 115 11.12 8.29 1.96
C ASP A 115 9.95 9.29 2.01
N ALA A 116 9.30 9.41 3.18
CA ALA A 116 8.16 10.29 3.36
C ALA A 116 8.48 11.79 3.19
N ALA A 117 9.71 12.22 3.49
CA ALA A 117 10.13 13.61 3.33
C ALA A 117 10.38 13.94 1.84
N GLY A 118 11.06 13.05 1.12
CA GLY A 118 11.25 13.11 -0.32
C GLY A 118 9.92 13.09 -1.07
N ASN A 119 8.99 12.21 -0.66
CA ASN A 119 7.62 12.20 -1.20
C ASN A 119 6.93 13.56 -1.05
N ALA A 120 6.98 14.13 0.16
CA ALA A 120 6.35 15.42 0.43
C ALA A 120 7.00 16.57 -0.36
N ALA A 121 8.33 16.58 -0.49
CA ALA A 121 9.07 17.57 -1.25
C ALA A 121 8.78 17.47 -2.76
N ALA A 122 8.86 16.27 -3.33
CA ALA A 122 8.54 16.02 -4.74
C ALA A 122 7.11 16.45 -5.09
N ALA A 123 6.13 16.08 -4.25
CA ALA A 123 4.76 16.50 -4.41
C ALA A 123 4.57 18.03 -4.32
N GLY A 124 5.37 18.70 -3.47
CA GLY A 124 5.40 20.17 -3.42
C GLY A 124 5.89 20.78 -4.74
N VAL A 125 7.01 20.30 -5.27
CA VAL A 125 7.56 20.76 -6.56
C VAL A 125 6.55 20.57 -7.70
N LEU A 126 5.88 19.41 -7.77
CA LEU A 126 4.85 19.14 -8.78
C LEU A 126 3.64 20.09 -8.64
N ARG A 127 3.24 20.43 -7.42
CA ARG A 127 2.16 21.39 -7.19
C ARG A 127 2.58 22.79 -7.64
N ASP A 128 3.79 23.20 -7.30
CA ASP A 128 4.33 24.53 -7.64
C ASP A 128 4.42 24.72 -9.16
N VAL A 129 4.90 23.73 -9.92
CA VAL A 129 4.98 23.84 -11.38
C VAL A 129 3.59 23.91 -12.03
N VAL A 130 2.60 23.17 -11.50
CA VAL A 130 1.22 23.24 -11.98
C VAL A 130 0.54 24.56 -11.61
N ASP A 131 0.87 25.14 -10.45
CA ASP A 131 0.34 26.45 -10.03
C ASP A 131 1.01 27.64 -10.73
N ALA A 132 2.25 27.46 -11.18
CA ALA A 132 2.98 28.45 -11.95
C ALA A 132 2.24 28.70 -13.26
N VAL A 133 1.90 27.66 -14.02
CA VAL A 133 1.20 27.78 -15.31
C VAL A 133 -0.28 28.11 -15.11
N ARG A 134 -0.67 29.34 -15.47
CA ARG A 134 -2.07 29.80 -15.38
C ARG A 134 -2.59 30.26 -16.73
N GLY A 135 -3.75 29.74 -17.12
CA GLY A 135 -4.44 30.13 -18.35
C GLY A 135 -4.24 29.13 -19.49
N PRO A 136 -4.80 29.41 -20.67
CA PRO A 136 -4.66 28.52 -21.82
C PRO A 136 -3.21 28.47 -22.27
N VAL A 137 -2.64 27.28 -22.32
CA VAL A 137 -1.29 27.04 -22.86
C VAL A 137 -1.33 26.04 -24.01
N ASP A 138 -0.19 25.88 -24.67
CA ASP A 138 -0.02 24.87 -25.72
C ASP A 138 -0.34 23.47 -25.18
N VAL A 139 -0.98 22.64 -26.01
CA VAL A 139 -1.41 21.28 -25.63
C VAL A 139 -0.26 20.40 -25.13
N ARG A 140 0.98 20.63 -25.61
CA ARG A 140 2.17 19.91 -25.13
C ARG A 140 2.44 20.21 -23.66
N VAL A 141 2.30 21.47 -23.26
CA VAL A 141 2.46 21.90 -21.87
C VAL A 141 1.31 21.37 -21.03
N GLU A 142 0.06 21.42 -21.51
CA GLU A 142 -1.10 20.83 -20.82
C GLU A 142 -0.92 19.32 -20.55
N ARG A 143 -0.40 18.56 -21.53
CA ARG A 143 -0.10 17.13 -21.36
C ARG A 143 0.95 16.89 -20.28
N ALA A 144 2.05 17.64 -20.31
CA ALA A 144 3.09 17.56 -19.30
C ALA A 144 2.56 17.93 -17.89
N LEU A 145 1.72 18.96 -17.78
CA LEU A 145 1.06 19.34 -16.52
C LEU A 145 0.06 18.28 -16.03
N CYS A 146 -0.71 17.68 -16.94
CA CYS A 146 -1.60 16.57 -16.63
C CYS A 146 -0.82 15.38 -16.08
N ARG A 147 0.35 15.07 -16.66
CA ARG A 147 1.25 14.04 -16.18
C ARG A 147 1.82 14.38 -14.80
N ALA A 148 2.26 15.62 -14.58
CA ALA A 148 2.71 16.10 -13.28
C ALA A 148 1.63 15.95 -12.19
N LEU A 149 0.38 16.30 -12.49
CA LEU A 149 -0.76 16.08 -11.59
C LEU A 149 -1.00 14.60 -11.30
N ALA A 150 -0.90 13.73 -12.31
CA ALA A 150 -1.08 12.29 -12.13
C ALA A 150 0.02 11.70 -11.23
N ILE A 151 1.28 12.06 -11.45
CA ILE A 151 2.39 11.63 -10.58
C ILE A 151 2.24 12.20 -9.17
N HIS A 152 1.77 13.44 -9.02
CA HIS A 152 1.47 13.99 -7.70
C HIS A 152 0.39 13.15 -6.99
N ALA A 153 -0.68 12.77 -7.70
CA ALA A 153 -1.73 11.93 -7.15
C ALA A 153 -1.21 10.54 -6.73
N HIS A 154 -0.30 9.94 -7.50
CA HIS A 154 0.35 8.69 -7.13
C HIS A 154 1.22 8.81 -5.89
N LEU A 155 2.05 9.86 -5.79
CA LEU A 155 2.87 10.12 -4.61
C LEU A 155 2.01 10.29 -3.34
N ARG A 156 0.80 10.86 -3.46
CA ARG A 156 -0.15 10.97 -2.33
C ARG A 156 -0.87 9.66 -2.00
N GLY A 157 -0.98 8.75 -2.95
CA GLY A 157 -1.55 7.42 -2.73
C GLY A 157 -0.60 6.38 -2.13
N ASP A 158 0.71 6.65 -2.12
CA ASP A 158 1.70 5.66 -1.76
C ASP A 158 1.62 5.17 -0.29
N HIS A 159 1.93 3.88 -0.14
CA HIS A 159 1.84 3.04 1.06
C HIS A 159 2.81 3.42 2.19
N LEU A 160 3.72 4.36 1.93
CA LEU A 160 4.66 4.93 2.91
C LEU A 160 3.95 5.82 3.95
N ALA A 161 2.69 6.19 3.72
CA ALA A 161 1.91 6.93 4.71
C ALA A 161 1.72 6.10 5.99
N ALA A 162 2.18 6.65 7.12
CA ALA A 162 1.84 6.12 8.43
C ALA A 162 0.32 6.00 8.57
N VAL A 163 -0.17 4.94 9.23
CA VAL A 163 -1.60 4.61 9.38
C VAL A 163 -2.45 5.83 9.79
N LYS A 164 -1.91 6.69 10.67
CA LYS A 164 -2.58 7.89 11.18
C LYS A 164 -2.89 8.97 10.11
N HIS A 165 -2.14 9.01 9.02
CA HIS A 165 -2.28 10.03 7.97
C HIS A 165 -2.97 9.52 6.71
N ARG A 166 -3.39 8.24 6.68
CA ARG A 166 -3.88 7.58 5.47
C ARG A 166 -5.12 8.23 4.87
N SER A 167 -6.14 8.54 5.69
CA SER A 167 -7.39 9.13 5.20
C SER A 167 -7.13 10.52 4.57
N SER A 168 -6.37 11.40 5.26
CA SER A 168 -5.97 12.70 4.71
C SER A 168 -5.17 12.57 3.40
N LYS A 169 -4.28 11.57 3.30
CA LYS A 169 -3.52 11.33 2.06
C LYS A 169 -4.40 10.84 0.90
N ARG A 170 -5.39 10.01 1.19
CA ARG A 170 -6.39 9.56 0.21
C ARG A 170 -7.33 10.69 -0.21
N GLU A 171 -7.71 11.58 0.70
CA GLU A 171 -8.45 12.80 0.37
C GLU A 171 -7.64 13.71 -0.58
N GLU A 172 -6.35 13.94 -0.28
CA GLU A 172 -5.43 14.66 -1.17
C GLU A 172 -5.33 13.99 -2.55
N GLN A 173 -5.19 12.65 -2.58
CA GLN A 173 -5.13 11.89 -3.82
C GLN A 173 -6.43 12.00 -4.64
N ALA A 174 -7.59 11.83 -4.01
CA ALA A 174 -8.89 11.97 -4.67
C ALA A 174 -9.10 13.38 -5.23
N ALA A 175 -8.66 14.42 -4.50
CA ALA A 175 -8.75 15.79 -4.95
C ALA A 175 -7.92 16.04 -6.23
N LEU A 176 -6.72 15.47 -6.33
CA LEU A 176 -5.86 15.59 -7.51
C LEU A 176 -6.46 14.88 -8.74
N TRP A 177 -7.00 13.67 -8.55
CA TRP A 177 -7.69 12.96 -9.63
C TRP A 177 -8.97 13.69 -10.10
N THR A 178 -9.72 14.24 -9.15
CA THR A 178 -10.90 15.08 -9.43
C THR A 178 -10.49 16.35 -10.17
N GLU A 179 -9.34 16.94 -9.83
CA GLU A 179 -8.79 18.10 -10.53
C GLU A 179 -8.45 17.79 -11.99
N ILE A 180 -7.79 16.65 -12.27
CA ILE A 180 -7.51 16.18 -13.63
C ILE A 180 -8.82 16.04 -14.43
N PHE A 181 -9.81 15.33 -13.87
CA PHE A 181 -11.12 15.19 -14.52
C PHE A 181 -11.73 16.56 -14.81
N ARG A 182 -11.84 17.45 -13.81
CA ARG A 182 -12.47 18.77 -13.97
C ARG A 182 -11.77 19.64 -15.03
N ARG A 183 -10.43 19.60 -15.08
CA ARG A 183 -9.63 20.39 -16.04
C ARG A 183 -9.79 19.87 -17.48
N TYR A 184 -9.77 18.55 -17.68
CA TYR A 184 -9.60 17.97 -19.01
C TYR A 184 -10.83 17.25 -19.59
N ARG A 185 -11.92 17.08 -18.83
CA ARG A 185 -13.18 16.42 -19.28
C ARG A 185 -13.93 17.09 -20.43
N HIS A 186 -13.45 18.20 -20.97
CA HIS A 186 -14.01 18.85 -22.17
C HIS A 186 -12.91 19.18 -23.19
N ASN A 187 -11.69 18.71 -22.98
CA ASN A 187 -10.58 18.93 -23.89
C ASN A 187 -10.78 18.11 -25.18
N THR A 188 -10.39 18.67 -26.33
CA THR A 188 -10.46 18.02 -27.64
C THR A 188 -9.25 17.12 -27.91
N ASP A 189 -8.18 17.28 -27.15
CA ASP A 189 -7.00 16.44 -27.23
C ASP A 189 -7.28 15.02 -26.73
N PRO A 190 -7.07 13.97 -27.55
CA PRO A 190 -7.39 12.59 -27.16
C PRO A 190 -6.65 12.11 -25.91
N GLU A 191 -5.38 12.47 -25.74
CA GLU A 191 -4.58 12.05 -24.60
C GLU A 191 -5.13 12.68 -23.29
N LEU A 192 -5.36 13.99 -23.29
CA LEU A 192 -5.97 14.68 -22.13
C LEU A 192 -7.39 14.18 -21.82
N ARG A 193 -8.15 13.83 -22.87
CA ARG A 193 -9.48 13.22 -22.74
C ARG A 193 -9.40 11.86 -22.04
N GLY A 194 -8.45 11.01 -22.44
CA GLY A 194 -8.17 9.73 -21.79
C GLY A 194 -7.74 9.89 -20.33
N ARG A 195 -6.88 10.87 -20.03
CA ARG A 195 -6.48 11.20 -18.65
C ARG A 195 -7.64 11.69 -17.79
N ALA A 196 -8.61 12.41 -18.36
CA ALA A 196 -9.80 12.82 -17.63
C ALA A 196 -10.66 11.61 -17.24
N ALA A 197 -10.83 10.63 -18.14
CA ALA A 197 -11.52 9.37 -17.84
C ALA A 197 -10.76 8.57 -16.76
N GLN A 198 -9.44 8.47 -16.88
CA GLN A 198 -8.57 7.88 -15.85
C GLN A 198 -8.76 8.53 -14.48
N GLY A 199 -8.80 9.86 -14.42
CA GLY A 199 -8.96 10.60 -13.17
C GLY A 199 -10.28 10.24 -12.46
N LEU A 200 -11.37 10.15 -13.21
CA LEU A 200 -12.65 9.76 -12.63
C LEU A 200 -12.66 8.30 -12.15
N TYR A 201 -12.07 7.39 -12.93
CA TYR A 201 -11.88 5.98 -12.56
C TYR A 201 -11.08 5.84 -11.25
N ASN A 202 -9.93 6.52 -11.15
CA ASN A 202 -9.08 6.47 -9.97
C ASN A 202 -9.76 7.10 -8.74
N THR A 203 -10.57 8.14 -8.92
CA THR A 203 -11.36 8.73 -7.83
C THR A 203 -12.40 7.73 -7.30
N ALA A 204 -12.98 6.90 -8.17
CA ALA A 204 -13.87 5.81 -7.76
C ALA A 204 -13.12 4.74 -6.94
N LEU A 205 -11.91 4.34 -7.36
CA LEU A 205 -11.07 3.41 -6.60
C LEU A 205 -10.73 3.94 -5.20
N VAL A 206 -10.37 5.23 -5.09
CA VAL A 206 -10.13 5.84 -3.76
C VAL A 206 -11.39 5.82 -2.90
N SER A 207 -12.56 6.04 -3.50
CA SER A 207 -13.85 5.97 -2.78
C SER A 207 -14.10 4.56 -2.22
N LEU A 208 -13.77 3.51 -3.00
CA LEU A 208 -13.82 2.11 -2.52
C LEU A 208 -12.88 1.90 -1.34
N GLN A 209 -11.65 2.40 -1.39
CA GLN A 209 -10.66 2.22 -0.31
C GLN A 209 -11.06 2.90 1.01
N GLU A 210 -11.87 3.97 0.94
CA GLU A 210 -12.51 4.63 2.08
C GLU A 210 -13.81 3.93 2.53
N GLY A 211 -14.28 2.90 1.82
CA GLY A 211 -15.48 2.16 2.13
C GLY A 211 -16.78 2.78 1.59
N ASP A 212 -16.71 3.79 0.73
CA ASP A 212 -17.89 4.43 0.13
C ASP A 212 -18.17 3.84 -1.27
N GLU A 213 -18.80 2.67 -1.28
CA GLU A 213 -19.21 1.98 -2.52
C GLU A 213 -20.18 2.82 -3.35
N ARG A 214 -21.10 3.52 -2.69
CA ARG A 214 -22.09 4.35 -3.38
C ARG A 214 -21.39 5.46 -4.17
N ALA A 215 -20.47 6.18 -3.53
CA ALA A 215 -19.71 7.22 -4.20
C ALA A 215 -18.76 6.68 -5.28
N ALA A 216 -18.32 5.41 -5.18
CA ALA A 216 -17.56 4.76 -6.24
C ALA A 216 -18.43 4.45 -7.47
N ARG A 217 -19.61 3.86 -7.26
CA ARG A 217 -20.58 3.56 -8.33
C ARG A 217 -21.01 4.83 -9.07
N GLU A 218 -21.34 5.89 -8.33
CA GLU A 218 -21.70 7.19 -8.92
C GLU A 218 -20.61 7.72 -9.87
N LYS A 219 -19.32 7.53 -9.53
CA LYS A 219 -18.20 7.96 -10.37
C LYS A 219 -17.95 7.05 -11.57
N PHE A 220 -18.11 5.74 -11.43
CA PHE A 220 -18.08 4.83 -12.58
C PHE A 220 -19.22 5.14 -13.57
N ASP A 221 -20.42 5.42 -13.06
CA ASP A 221 -21.55 5.83 -13.89
C ASP A 221 -21.30 7.18 -14.57
N GLU A 222 -20.75 8.16 -13.84
CA GLU A 222 -20.37 9.46 -14.42
C GLU A 222 -19.31 9.30 -15.53
N LEU A 223 -18.38 8.34 -15.38
CA LEU A 223 -17.38 8.03 -16.40
C LEU A 223 -18.05 7.53 -17.68
N VAL A 224 -18.95 6.55 -17.55
CA VAL A 224 -19.71 6.00 -18.69
C VAL A 224 -20.58 7.09 -19.34
N GLN A 225 -21.25 7.93 -18.56
CA GLN A 225 -22.09 9.01 -19.08
C GLN A 225 -21.29 10.12 -19.78
N SER A 226 -20.14 10.51 -19.22
CA SER A 226 -19.34 11.64 -19.73
C SER A 226 -18.53 11.28 -20.97
N PHE A 227 -18.08 10.04 -21.07
CA PHE A 227 -17.14 9.59 -22.09
C PHE A 227 -17.70 8.51 -23.02
N GLY A 228 -18.88 7.95 -22.75
CA GLY A 228 -19.46 6.88 -23.57
C GLY A 228 -19.68 7.23 -25.04
N ARG A 229 -19.83 8.52 -25.38
CA ARG A 229 -19.93 8.99 -26.78
C ARG A 229 -18.59 8.97 -27.53
N ASP A 230 -17.48 8.93 -26.80
CA ASP A 230 -16.13 8.91 -27.36
C ASP A 230 -15.69 7.46 -27.71
N ARG A 231 -16.56 6.47 -27.45
CA ARG A 231 -16.25 5.05 -27.63
C ARG A 231 -15.88 4.73 -29.08
N GLY A 232 -14.77 4.00 -29.27
CA GLY A 232 -14.22 3.62 -30.57
C GLY A 232 -13.49 4.75 -31.31
N GLY A 233 -13.53 5.98 -30.80
CA GLY A 233 -12.82 7.14 -31.34
C GLY A 233 -11.54 7.49 -30.59
N ASN A 234 -11.40 7.02 -29.35
CA ASN A 234 -10.22 7.25 -28.51
C ASN A 234 -9.89 5.99 -27.70
N PRO A 235 -8.78 5.28 -28.01
CA PRO A 235 -8.43 4.03 -27.34
C PRO A 235 -8.18 4.19 -25.84
N ASP A 236 -7.63 5.34 -25.41
CA ASP A 236 -7.39 5.59 -23.98
C ASP A 236 -8.72 5.69 -23.23
N VAL A 237 -9.74 6.31 -23.82
CA VAL A 237 -11.08 6.40 -23.22
C VAL A 237 -11.77 5.04 -23.22
N ASP A 238 -11.64 4.27 -24.31
CA ASP A 238 -12.21 2.92 -24.43
C ASP A 238 -11.70 2.00 -23.32
N GLU A 239 -10.41 2.09 -23.01
CA GLU A 239 -9.79 1.35 -21.91
C GLU A 239 -10.50 1.64 -20.57
N TRP A 240 -10.66 2.92 -20.22
CA TRP A 240 -11.27 3.31 -18.95
C TRP A 240 -12.76 3.00 -18.89
N LEU A 241 -13.47 3.04 -20.01
CA LEU A 241 -14.87 2.61 -20.09
C LEU A 241 -14.99 1.10 -19.84
N SER A 242 -14.15 0.28 -20.46
CA SER A 242 -14.13 -1.18 -20.24
C SER A 242 -13.81 -1.53 -18.78
N ARG A 243 -12.87 -0.81 -18.17
CA ARG A 243 -12.54 -0.95 -16.74
C ARG A 243 -13.69 -0.52 -15.83
N ALA A 244 -14.42 0.55 -16.15
CA ALA A 244 -15.60 0.96 -15.38
C ALA A 244 -16.73 -0.09 -15.45
N GLU A 245 -16.97 -0.67 -16.62
CA GLU A 245 -17.92 -1.78 -16.79
C GLU A 245 -17.50 -3.02 -15.99
N HIS A 246 -16.21 -3.38 -16.03
CA HIS A 246 -15.66 -4.43 -15.18
C HIS A 246 -15.89 -4.16 -13.70
N ALA A 247 -15.64 -2.94 -13.24
CA ALA A 247 -15.83 -2.56 -11.85
C ALA A 247 -17.29 -2.79 -11.40
N GLY A 248 -18.27 -2.51 -12.26
CA GLY A 248 -19.68 -2.86 -12.01
C GLY A 248 -19.86 -4.36 -11.70
N THR A 249 -19.32 -5.23 -12.56
CA THR A 249 -19.34 -6.70 -12.34
C THR A 249 -18.66 -7.11 -11.03
N VAL A 250 -17.52 -6.49 -10.70
CA VAL A 250 -16.80 -6.79 -9.44
C VAL A 250 -17.64 -6.42 -8.22
N LEU A 251 -18.23 -5.22 -8.22
CA LEU A 251 -19.03 -4.74 -7.09
C LEU A 251 -20.30 -5.57 -6.89
N ASP A 252 -20.87 -6.10 -7.96
CA ASP A 252 -22.04 -6.98 -7.92
C ASP A 252 -21.68 -8.44 -7.54
N GLY A 253 -20.53 -8.95 -8.01
CA GLY A 253 -20.09 -10.33 -7.80
C GLY A 253 -19.33 -10.59 -6.50
N PHE A 254 -18.60 -9.59 -5.99
CA PHE A 254 -17.83 -9.70 -4.74
C PHE A 254 -18.51 -8.92 -3.60
N ALA A 255 -19.45 -9.58 -2.93
CA ALA A 255 -20.12 -9.07 -1.74
C ALA A 255 -19.60 -9.77 -0.48
N VAL A 256 -19.13 -8.97 0.48
CA VAL A 256 -18.77 -9.42 1.83
C VAL A 256 -19.73 -8.72 2.79
N GLY A 257 -20.44 -9.51 3.60
CA GLY A 257 -21.42 -8.99 4.56
C GLY A 257 -20.76 -8.27 5.74
N GLU A 258 -21.58 -7.66 6.59
CA GLU A 258 -21.11 -7.05 7.84
C GLU A 258 -20.38 -8.08 8.74
N PRO A 259 -19.35 -7.66 9.48
CA PRO A 259 -18.62 -8.57 10.34
C PRO A 259 -19.46 -8.95 11.58
N GLU A 260 -19.72 -10.25 11.76
CA GLU A 260 -20.40 -10.78 12.95
C GLU A 260 -19.41 -11.08 14.08
N LEU A 261 -19.04 -10.07 14.86
CA LEU A 261 -18.03 -10.20 15.91
C LEU A 261 -18.51 -11.07 17.09
N ASN A 262 -17.78 -12.15 17.40
CA ASN A 262 -18.02 -12.96 18.60
C ASN A 262 -17.38 -12.29 19.83
N LEU A 263 -18.24 -11.75 20.70
CA LEU A 263 -17.83 -10.95 21.86
C LEU A 263 -17.86 -11.71 23.19
N ASP A 264 -18.15 -13.01 23.19
CA ASP A 264 -18.39 -13.75 24.43
C ASP A 264 -17.15 -13.80 25.33
N TYR A 265 -15.97 -13.97 24.73
CA TYR A 265 -14.72 -13.83 25.47
C TYR A 265 -14.51 -12.42 26.04
N LEU A 266 -14.71 -11.35 25.25
CA LEU A 266 -14.57 -9.97 25.77
C LEU A 266 -15.55 -9.67 26.91
N ARG A 267 -16.75 -10.26 26.86
CA ARG A 267 -17.74 -10.17 27.94
C ARG A 267 -17.23 -10.89 29.19
N LYS A 268 -16.73 -12.13 29.07
CA LYS A 268 -16.13 -12.92 30.16
C LYS A 268 -14.92 -12.20 30.76
N GLN A 269 -14.00 -11.72 29.94
CA GLN A 269 -12.81 -10.95 30.36
C GLN A 269 -13.20 -9.69 31.14
N ARG A 270 -14.21 -8.94 30.65
CA ARG A 270 -14.71 -7.76 31.37
C ARG A 270 -15.31 -8.12 32.73
N ASP A 271 -16.02 -9.24 32.83
CA ASP A 271 -16.60 -9.69 34.10
C ASP A 271 -15.53 -10.21 35.06
N TRP A 272 -14.47 -10.84 34.55
CA TRP A 272 -13.28 -11.18 35.31
C TRP A 272 -12.54 -9.95 35.82
N ASP A 273 -12.28 -8.94 34.98
CA ASP A 273 -11.68 -7.66 35.38
C ASP A 273 -12.50 -6.96 36.48
N ARG A 274 -13.84 -7.01 36.38
CA ARG A 274 -14.76 -6.49 37.40
C ARG A 274 -14.64 -7.25 38.72
N ARG A 275 -14.53 -8.58 38.68
CA ARG A 275 -14.33 -9.42 39.87
C ARG A 275 -12.98 -9.14 40.54
N ARG A 276 -11.88 -9.06 39.77
CA ARG A 276 -10.54 -8.71 40.28
C ARG A 276 -10.51 -7.36 40.98
N ARG A 277 -11.08 -6.31 40.37
CA ARG A 277 -11.17 -4.98 40.98
C ARG A 277 -11.94 -4.96 42.31
N ARG A 278 -12.94 -5.84 42.48
CA ARG A 278 -13.72 -5.94 43.73
C ARG A 278 -12.97 -6.68 44.84
N ARG A 279 -12.11 -7.65 44.51
CA ARG A 279 -11.39 -8.49 45.48
C ARG A 279 -10.07 -7.89 45.97
N GLY A 280 -9.56 -6.84 45.33
CA GLY A 280 -8.32 -6.16 45.75
C GLY A 280 -7.04 -6.99 45.58
N PHE A 281 -7.07 -8.07 44.80
CA PHE A 281 -5.92 -8.91 44.50
C PHE A 281 -5.21 -8.44 43.21
N GLY A 282 -3.91 -8.15 43.29
CA GLY A 282 -3.03 -7.92 42.13
C GLY A 282 -2.08 -6.72 42.23
N LEU A 283 -0.97 -6.75 41.46
CA LEU A 283 -0.05 -5.61 41.29
C LEU A 283 -0.78 -4.39 40.65
N PRO A 284 -0.41 -3.14 40.98
CA PRO A 284 -1.11 -1.93 40.51
C PRO A 284 -1.32 -1.80 39.00
N TRP A 285 -0.38 -2.29 38.19
CA TRP A 285 -0.50 -2.29 36.72
C TRP A 285 -1.44 -3.38 36.18
N LEU A 286 -1.69 -4.44 36.95
CA LEU A 286 -2.72 -5.48 36.70
C LEU A 286 -4.11 -5.07 37.23
N LEU A 287 -4.20 -4.09 38.15
CA LEU A 287 -5.47 -3.54 38.66
C LEU A 287 -6.11 -2.52 37.70
N ALA A 288 -5.34 -2.01 36.75
CA ALA A 288 -5.82 -1.22 35.62
C ALA A 288 -6.49 -2.15 34.58
N GLY A 289 -7.54 -2.89 34.97
CA GLY A 289 -8.31 -3.70 34.02
C GLY A 289 -8.75 -2.87 32.81
N ALA A 290 -9.20 -3.52 31.75
CA ALA A 290 -9.53 -2.82 30.50
C ALA A 290 -10.44 -1.60 30.76
N PRO A 291 -10.18 -0.44 30.13
CA PRO A 291 -11.01 0.74 30.27
C PRO A 291 -12.49 0.40 30.03
N ARG A 292 -13.43 1.06 30.72
CA ARG A 292 -14.88 0.78 30.60
C ARG A 292 -15.39 0.71 29.15
N ASN A 293 -14.73 1.41 28.22
CA ASN A 293 -15.11 1.51 26.81
C ASN A 293 -14.18 0.73 25.87
N HIS A 294 -13.25 -0.09 26.38
CA HIS A 294 -12.26 -0.79 25.56
C HIS A 294 -12.91 -1.74 24.55
N MET A 295 -13.87 -2.56 24.99
CA MET A 295 -14.61 -3.49 24.13
C MET A 295 -15.34 -2.77 22.98
N ALA A 296 -16.03 -1.65 23.27
CA ALA A 296 -16.73 -0.88 22.25
C ALA A 296 -15.75 -0.25 21.23
N LYS A 297 -14.56 0.18 21.69
CA LYS A 297 -13.51 0.68 20.80
C LYS A 297 -12.94 -0.42 19.89
N LEU A 298 -12.68 -1.61 20.43
CA LEU A 298 -12.18 -2.76 19.65
C LEU A 298 -13.21 -3.19 18.59
N VAL A 299 -14.48 -3.33 18.98
CA VAL A 299 -15.58 -3.65 18.06
C VAL A 299 -15.68 -2.62 16.95
N ARG A 300 -15.62 -1.34 17.28
CA ARG A 300 -15.66 -0.25 16.31
C ARG A 300 -14.45 -0.31 15.37
N ALA A 301 -13.24 -0.47 15.91
CA ALA A 301 -12.02 -0.55 15.12
C ALA A 301 -12.02 -1.77 14.17
N ALA A 302 -12.47 -2.94 14.64
CA ALA A 302 -12.59 -4.13 13.81
C ALA A 302 -13.62 -3.96 12.69
N ARG A 303 -14.76 -3.30 12.97
CA ARG A 303 -15.76 -2.95 11.94
C ARG A 303 -15.20 -1.96 10.92
N GLU A 304 -14.57 -0.89 11.36
CA GLU A 304 -13.94 0.11 10.47
C GLU A 304 -12.85 -0.55 9.61
N LYS A 305 -12.03 -1.43 10.20
CA LYS A 305 -10.99 -2.20 9.50
C LYS A 305 -11.60 -3.19 8.51
N HIS A 306 -12.65 -3.92 8.88
CA HIS A 306 -13.38 -4.81 7.98
C HIS A 306 -13.89 -4.04 6.75
N LEU A 307 -14.67 -2.98 6.96
CA LEU A 307 -15.26 -2.19 5.89
C LEU A 307 -14.19 -1.59 4.96
N SER A 308 -13.12 -1.03 5.52
CA SER A 308 -12.00 -0.52 4.71
C SER A 308 -11.27 -1.63 3.96
N SER A 309 -11.19 -2.85 4.51
CA SER A 309 -10.53 -3.99 3.87
C SER A 309 -11.37 -4.57 2.74
N VAL A 310 -12.69 -4.67 2.90
CA VAL A 310 -13.63 -5.01 1.82
C VAL A 310 -13.49 -4.01 0.68
N GLY A 311 -13.45 -2.72 1.00
CA GLY A 311 -13.21 -1.64 0.05
C GLY A 311 -11.87 -1.75 -0.68
N GLN A 312 -10.79 -2.07 0.02
CA GLN A 312 -9.46 -2.29 -0.57
C GLN A 312 -9.43 -3.49 -1.53
N VAL A 313 -9.98 -4.64 -1.11
CA VAL A 313 -10.05 -5.83 -1.98
C VAL A 313 -10.85 -5.53 -3.23
N ARG A 314 -12.01 -4.87 -3.11
CA ARG A 314 -12.80 -4.44 -4.27
C ARG A 314 -12.04 -3.47 -5.16
N SER A 315 -11.31 -2.52 -4.58
CA SER A 315 -10.44 -1.61 -5.35
C SER A 315 -9.38 -2.40 -6.14
N TRP A 316 -8.73 -3.40 -5.55
CA TRP A 316 -7.73 -4.22 -6.24
C TRP A 316 -8.36 -5.05 -7.35
N LEU A 317 -9.50 -5.68 -7.08
CA LEU A 317 -10.23 -6.45 -8.09
C LEU A 317 -10.66 -5.56 -9.27
N CYS A 318 -11.23 -4.39 -9.00
CA CYS A 318 -11.61 -3.44 -10.06
C CYS A 318 -10.39 -3.01 -10.90
N SER A 319 -9.25 -2.71 -10.26
CA SER A 319 -8.03 -2.30 -10.96
C SER A 319 -7.22 -3.45 -11.57
N GLY A 320 -7.65 -4.70 -11.36
CA GLY A 320 -6.90 -5.91 -11.70
C GLY A 320 -5.59 -6.07 -10.92
N GLU A 321 -5.40 -5.36 -9.80
CA GLU A 321 -4.16 -5.37 -9.02
C GLU A 321 -3.95 -6.74 -8.36
N PRO A 322 -2.81 -7.42 -8.60
CA PRO A 322 -2.49 -8.68 -7.95
C PRO A 322 -2.30 -8.47 -6.45
N PHE A 323 -2.82 -9.39 -5.65
CA PHE A 323 -2.69 -9.36 -4.19
C PHE A 323 -2.35 -10.73 -3.61
N VAL A 324 -1.81 -10.70 -2.40
CA VAL A 324 -1.51 -11.89 -1.59
C VAL A 324 -2.67 -12.17 -0.65
N LEU A 325 -3.15 -13.40 -0.66
CA LEU A 325 -4.07 -13.92 0.34
C LEU A 325 -3.27 -14.65 1.43
N LEU A 326 -3.26 -14.07 2.62
CA LEU A 326 -2.74 -14.74 3.81
C LEU A 326 -3.87 -15.54 4.46
N LEU A 327 -3.86 -16.84 4.21
CA LEU A 327 -4.67 -17.81 4.94
C LEU A 327 -4.00 -18.11 6.27
N ARG A 328 -4.75 -17.90 7.33
CA ARG A 328 -4.38 -18.34 8.67
C ARG A 328 -5.12 -19.65 8.86
N ASN A 329 -4.53 -20.59 9.57
CA ASN A 329 -5.24 -21.78 10.04
C ASN A 329 -6.50 -21.39 10.83
N PHE A 330 -7.61 -21.18 10.10
CA PHE A 330 -8.91 -20.87 10.64
C PHE A 330 -9.26 -22.00 11.61
N GLY A 331 -9.90 -21.68 12.73
CA GLY A 331 -10.21 -22.70 13.74
C GLY A 331 -9.16 -22.87 14.84
N LEU A 332 -7.88 -22.47 14.66
CA LEU A 332 -6.92 -22.55 15.78
C LEU A 332 -7.17 -21.52 16.90
N ALA A 333 -8.01 -20.51 16.66
CA ALA A 333 -8.53 -19.64 17.70
C ALA A 333 -9.64 -20.31 18.56
N GLU A 334 -9.98 -21.58 18.31
CA GLU A 334 -11.18 -22.21 18.89
C GLU A 334 -10.97 -23.17 20.04
N GLU A 335 -9.76 -23.63 20.34
CA GLU A 335 -9.60 -24.40 21.57
C GLU A 335 -8.98 -23.53 22.65
N SER A 336 -9.89 -22.87 23.36
CA SER A 336 -9.70 -22.63 24.78
C SER A 336 -9.36 -23.97 25.42
N GLY A 337 -8.07 -24.28 25.48
CA GLY A 337 -7.58 -25.33 26.34
C GLY A 337 -8.11 -25.02 27.74
N ILE A 338 -8.97 -25.91 28.24
CA ILE A 338 -9.39 -25.94 29.64
C ILE A 338 -8.09 -26.02 30.44
N SER A 339 -7.59 -24.91 30.97
CA SER A 339 -6.41 -24.96 31.82
C SER A 339 -6.84 -25.58 33.15
N SER A 340 -6.67 -26.89 33.27
CA SER A 340 -6.80 -27.60 34.54
C SER A 340 -5.53 -27.48 35.40
N THR A 341 -4.68 -26.46 35.19
CA THR A 341 -3.35 -26.34 35.82
C THR A 341 -3.23 -25.14 36.75
N LEU A 342 -2.23 -25.20 37.65
CA LEU A 342 -1.89 -24.25 38.72
C LEU A 342 -2.07 -22.75 38.41
N ALA A 343 -1.95 -22.33 37.14
CA ALA A 343 -2.20 -20.95 36.71
C ALA A 343 -3.67 -20.52 36.84
N SER A 344 -4.64 -21.35 36.43
CA SER A 344 -6.08 -21.05 36.60
C SER A 344 -6.47 -20.99 38.07
N VAL A 345 -5.93 -21.91 38.88
CA VAL A 345 -6.12 -21.98 40.33
C VAL A 345 -5.49 -20.77 41.08
N LEU A 346 -4.38 -20.23 40.60
CA LEU A 346 -3.73 -19.04 41.19
C LEU A 346 -4.38 -17.72 40.74
N GLU A 347 -5.04 -17.68 39.57
CA GLU A 347 -5.58 -16.45 39.00
C GLU A 347 -7.08 -16.22 39.25
N ASP A 348 -7.92 -17.28 39.26
CA ASP A 348 -9.33 -17.24 39.68
C ASP A 348 -9.79 -18.62 40.21
N PRO A 349 -9.75 -18.86 41.53
CA PRO A 349 -10.12 -20.15 42.13
C PRO A 349 -11.56 -20.60 41.87
N ASP A 350 -12.45 -19.68 41.46
CA ASP A 350 -13.87 -19.96 41.19
C ASP A 350 -14.12 -20.34 39.72
N ASP A 351 -13.11 -20.28 38.86
CA ASP A 351 -13.18 -20.70 37.45
C ASP A 351 -11.96 -21.59 37.08
N PRO A 352 -11.83 -22.79 37.70
CA PRO A 352 -10.69 -23.69 37.49
C PRO A 352 -10.63 -24.30 36.07
N GLN A 353 -11.59 -23.98 35.20
CA GLN A 353 -11.66 -24.40 33.80
C GLN A 353 -11.42 -23.25 32.81
N GLY A 354 -11.10 -22.04 33.30
CA GLY A 354 -11.21 -20.78 32.58
C GLY A 354 -10.92 -20.83 31.07
N ASP A 355 -11.82 -20.23 30.28
CA ASP A 355 -11.66 -20.13 28.83
C ASP A 355 -10.52 -19.16 28.49
N TYR A 356 -9.36 -19.68 28.14
CA TYR A 356 -8.26 -18.89 27.60
C TYR A 356 -8.39 -18.80 26.08
N VAL A 357 -8.25 -17.60 25.51
CA VAL A 357 -8.07 -17.48 24.07
C VAL A 357 -6.59 -17.59 23.77
N GLN A 358 -6.19 -18.69 23.15
CA GLN A 358 -4.87 -18.78 22.55
C GLN A 358 -4.92 -18.09 21.19
N THR A 359 -4.02 -17.15 20.98
CA THR A 359 -3.81 -16.54 19.67
C THR A 359 -2.45 -16.97 19.18
N ILE A 360 -2.39 -17.52 17.98
CA ILE A 360 -1.11 -17.85 17.35
C ILE A 360 -0.33 -16.56 17.12
N VAL A 361 0.94 -16.57 17.52
CA VAL A 361 1.83 -15.42 17.39
C VAL A 361 2.82 -15.71 16.27
N TYR A 362 2.82 -14.86 15.24
CA TYR A 362 3.82 -14.83 14.16
C TYR A 362 5.21 -14.40 14.67
N ARG A 363 5.79 -15.09 15.64
CA ARG A 363 7.01 -14.60 16.30
C ARG A 363 8.21 -14.60 15.36
N ASP A 364 8.47 -15.72 14.69
CA ASP A 364 9.70 -15.88 13.91
C ASP A 364 9.60 -15.33 12.49
N CYS A 365 8.39 -15.19 11.92
CA CYS A 365 8.15 -14.64 10.58
C CYS A 365 7.57 -13.22 10.55
N GLY A 366 7.11 -12.69 11.69
CA GLY A 366 6.35 -11.44 11.76
C GLY A 366 7.07 -10.24 11.14
N PRO A 367 8.38 -10.02 11.40
CA PRO A 367 9.13 -8.95 10.75
C PRO A 367 9.20 -9.09 9.23
N ALA A 368 9.46 -10.29 8.71
CA ALA A 368 9.56 -10.53 7.27
C ALA A 368 8.21 -10.35 6.57
N LEU A 369 7.11 -10.83 7.17
CA LEU A 369 5.76 -10.59 6.65
C LEU A 369 5.35 -9.12 6.74
N ALA A 370 5.79 -8.40 7.77
CA ALA A 370 5.57 -6.95 7.88
C ALA A 370 6.32 -6.17 6.80
N GLU A 371 7.55 -6.55 6.48
CA GLU A 371 8.29 -5.98 5.36
C GLU A 371 7.61 -6.31 4.02
N LEU A 372 7.17 -7.56 3.82
CA LEU A 372 6.45 -7.97 2.62
C LEU A 372 5.15 -7.16 2.43
N GLU A 373 4.38 -6.96 3.50
CA GLU A 373 3.13 -6.20 3.49
C GLU A 373 3.31 -4.72 3.09
N LEU A 374 4.49 -4.16 3.35
CA LEU A 374 4.82 -2.82 2.86
C LEU A 374 5.05 -2.81 1.35
N ALA A 375 5.52 -3.92 0.77
CA ALA A 375 5.83 -4.02 -0.65
C ALA A 375 4.63 -4.43 -1.51
N VAL A 376 3.67 -5.19 -0.96
CA VAL A 376 2.59 -5.80 -1.75
C VAL A 376 1.20 -5.65 -1.12
N PRO A 377 0.14 -5.53 -1.94
CA PRO A 377 -1.23 -5.69 -1.48
C PRO A 377 -1.41 -7.05 -0.82
N MET A 378 -1.78 -7.05 0.46
CA MET A 378 -1.97 -8.27 1.24
C MET A 378 -3.24 -8.17 2.05
N ILE A 379 -4.06 -9.21 1.98
CA ILE A 379 -5.27 -9.38 2.78
C ILE A 379 -5.13 -10.64 3.63
N THR A 380 -5.46 -10.52 4.91
CA THR A 380 -5.74 -11.70 5.73
C THR A 380 -7.24 -11.82 5.90
N VAL A 381 -7.70 -13.05 6.04
CA VAL A 381 -9.02 -13.30 6.63
C VAL A 381 -8.78 -13.58 8.12
N ALA A 382 -9.68 -13.10 8.96
CA ALA A 382 -9.64 -13.25 10.41
C ALA A 382 -10.97 -13.81 10.92
N SER A 383 -10.91 -14.68 11.94
CA SER A 383 -12.06 -15.07 12.74
C SER A 383 -12.60 -13.86 13.50
N THR A 384 -13.90 -13.91 13.74
CA THR A 384 -14.62 -12.89 14.48
C THR A 384 -14.45 -13.00 16.00
N LYS A 385 -13.71 -14.00 16.49
CA LYS A 385 -13.42 -14.19 17.91
C LYS A 385 -12.51 -13.12 18.46
N ALA A 386 -12.78 -12.76 19.72
CA ALA A 386 -12.12 -11.69 20.44
C ALA A 386 -10.58 -11.66 20.40
N GLY A 387 -9.92 -12.82 20.41
CA GLY A 387 -8.44 -12.90 20.32
C GLY A 387 -7.87 -12.25 19.07
N GLU A 388 -8.67 -12.20 18.00
CA GLU A 388 -8.29 -11.64 16.71
C GLU A 388 -8.77 -10.19 16.50
N LEU A 389 -9.59 -9.64 17.41
CA LEU A 389 -10.06 -8.23 17.36
C LEU A 389 -8.95 -7.22 17.75
N ASP A 390 -7.71 -7.47 17.35
CA ASP A 390 -6.52 -6.66 17.64
C ASP A 390 -6.24 -6.50 19.16
N LEU A 391 -6.54 -7.52 19.98
CA LEU A 391 -6.16 -7.54 21.40
C LEU A 391 -4.63 -7.64 21.64
N SER A 392 -3.83 -7.76 20.59
CA SER A 392 -2.47 -8.29 20.66
C SER A 392 -1.39 -7.49 19.94
N SER A 393 -1.65 -6.26 19.46
CA SER A 393 -0.53 -5.41 19.02
C SER A 393 0.46 -5.16 20.17
N ALA A 394 0.00 -5.29 21.43
CA ALA A 394 0.82 -5.27 22.63
C ALA A 394 1.76 -6.49 22.80
N PHE A 395 1.59 -7.56 22.01
CA PHE A 395 2.36 -8.81 22.07
C PHE A 395 3.13 -9.14 20.78
N GLY A 396 3.28 -8.17 19.87
CA GLY A 396 4.12 -8.32 18.67
C GLY A 396 3.54 -9.22 17.58
N GLN A 397 2.21 -9.36 17.49
CA GLN A 397 1.56 -10.12 16.41
C GLN A 397 1.55 -9.32 15.11
N PHE A 398 1.93 -9.97 14.01
CA PHE A 398 1.74 -9.43 12.67
C PHE A 398 0.27 -9.60 12.24
N VAL A 399 -0.35 -8.50 11.85
CA VAL A 399 -1.66 -8.48 11.18
C VAL A 399 -1.52 -7.54 9.99
N PRO A 400 -1.79 -7.99 8.75
CA PRO A 400 -1.77 -7.12 7.59
C PRO A 400 -2.70 -5.91 7.77
N ARG A 401 -2.43 -4.82 7.04
CA ARG A 401 -3.27 -3.61 7.12
C ARG A 401 -4.71 -3.89 6.70
N ALA A 402 -4.91 -4.83 5.77
CA ALA A 402 -6.22 -5.28 5.36
C ALA A 402 -6.55 -6.62 6.05
N ALA A 403 -7.69 -6.67 6.72
CA ALA A 403 -8.20 -7.86 7.40
C ALA A 403 -9.73 -7.96 7.23
N LEU A 404 -10.20 -9.10 6.72
CA LEU A 404 -11.62 -9.43 6.67
C LEU A 404 -12.03 -10.21 7.91
N TYR A 405 -12.83 -9.61 8.78
CA TYR A 405 -13.46 -10.32 9.89
C TYR A 405 -14.72 -11.04 9.39
N LEU A 406 -14.68 -12.37 9.32
CA LEU A 406 -15.77 -13.17 8.74
C LEU A 406 -16.53 -13.99 9.80
N PRO A 407 -17.85 -14.17 9.63
CA PRO A 407 -18.65 -15.01 10.54
C PRO A 407 -18.16 -16.47 10.55
N ASP A 408 -18.12 -17.08 11.74
CA ASP A 408 -17.66 -18.47 11.91
C ASP A 408 -18.49 -19.48 11.10
N ALA A 409 -19.74 -19.17 10.76
CA ALA A 409 -20.62 -20.04 9.97
C ALA A 409 -20.41 -19.95 8.45
N THR A 410 -19.92 -18.81 7.94
CA THR A 410 -19.90 -18.53 6.49
C THR A 410 -18.54 -18.04 5.98
N TRP A 411 -17.50 -18.05 6.83
CA TRP A 411 -16.17 -17.58 6.47
C TRP A 411 -15.63 -18.28 5.20
N PHE A 412 -15.85 -19.59 5.12
CA PHE A 412 -15.27 -20.41 4.05
C PHE A 412 -15.83 -20.04 2.68
N GLU A 413 -17.09 -19.61 2.58
CA GLU A 413 -17.67 -19.16 1.30
C GLU A 413 -16.90 -17.96 0.72
N THR A 414 -16.41 -17.07 1.58
CA THR A 414 -15.61 -15.92 1.14
C THR A 414 -14.17 -16.33 0.86
N VAL A 415 -13.58 -17.20 1.68
CA VAL A 415 -12.22 -17.72 1.46
C VAL A 415 -12.13 -18.49 0.14
N ALA A 416 -13.08 -19.39 -0.12
CA ALA A 416 -13.17 -20.14 -1.37
C ALA A 416 -13.29 -19.22 -2.60
N LYS A 417 -13.96 -18.07 -2.48
CA LYS A 417 -13.99 -17.04 -3.55
C LYS A 417 -12.66 -16.30 -3.69
N LEU A 418 -11.96 -16.03 -2.59
CA LEU A 418 -10.70 -15.29 -2.59
C LEU A 418 -9.54 -16.12 -3.14
N ILE A 419 -9.50 -17.42 -2.88
CA ILE A 419 -8.45 -18.33 -3.34
C ILE A 419 -8.19 -18.17 -4.84
N PRO A 420 -9.14 -18.40 -5.76
CA PRO A 420 -8.88 -18.29 -7.20
C PRO A 420 -8.58 -16.85 -7.67
N LEU A 421 -9.06 -15.83 -6.93
CA LEU A 421 -8.82 -14.41 -7.23
C LEU A 421 -7.41 -13.94 -6.82
N ALA A 422 -6.84 -14.54 -5.77
CA ALA A 422 -5.52 -14.18 -5.27
C ALA A 422 -4.42 -14.54 -6.28
N ALA A 423 -3.42 -13.66 -6.41
CA ALA A 423 -2.29 -13.91 -7.29
C ALA A 423 -1.27 -14.86 -6.66
N GLN A 424 -1.09 -14.76 -5.34
CA GLN A 424 -0.25 -15.64 -4.53
C GLN A 424 -0.96 -15.94 -3.20
N ILE A 425 -0.67 -17.11 -2.62
CA ILE A 425 -1.30 -17.55 -1.38
C ILE A 425 -0.20 -17.89 -0.37
N ILE A 426 -0.34 -17.37 0.84
CA ILE A 426 0.48 -17.79 1.97
C ILE A 426 -0.44 -18.49 2.93
N VAL A 427 -0.12 -19.72 3.32
CA VAL A 427 -0.85 -20.46 4.34
C VAL A 427 0.02 -20.58 5.57
N TRP A 428 -0.46 -20.04 6.68
CA TRP A 428 0.17 -20.25 7.98
C TRP A 428 -0.45 -21.46 8.66
N ALA A 429 0.35 -22.49 8.91
CA ALA A 429 -0.10 -23.77 9.42
C ALA A 429 0.65 -24.15 10.71
N ALA A 430 -0.05 -24.65 11.72
CA ALA A 430 0.58 -25.16 12.94
C ALA A 430 0.06 -26.56 13.31
N GLU A 431 -1.26 -26.77 13.19
CA GLU A 431 -1.90 -28.06 13.44
C GLU A 431 -2.97 -28.33 12.37
N LEU A 432 -3.26 -29.58 12.05
CA LEU A 432 -4.27 -29.92 11.06
C LEU A 432 -5.67 -29.80 11.67
N THR A 433 -6.24 -28.60 11.66
CA THR A 433 -7.63 -28.35 12.06
C THR A 433 -8.60 -28.72 10.93
N PRO A 434 -9.90 -28.93 11.23
CA PRO A 434 -10.92 -29.12 10.20
C PRO A 434 -10.98 -27.96 9.18
N ALA A 435 -10.76 -26.73 9.65
CA ALA A 435 -10.81 -25.55 8.79
C ALA A 435 -9.55 -25.43 7.91
N LEU A 436 -8.35 -25.69 8.43
CA LEU A 436 -7.14 -25.78 7.59
C LEU A 436 -7.24 -26.93 6.58
N ALA A 437 -7.79 -28.08 6.96
CA ALA A 437 -8.02 -29.18 6.03
C ALA A 437 -8.97 -28.77 4.89
N GLN A 438 -9.98 -27.95 5.20
CA GLN A 438 -10.89 -27.39 4.21
C GLN A 438 -10.19 -26.38 3.27
N GLU A 439 -9.29 -25.55 3.81
CA GLU A 439 -8.46 -24.64 3.01
C GLU A 439 -7.51 -25.40 2.07
N ILE A 440 -6.80 -26.41 2.59
CA ILE A 440 -5.90 -27.27 1.80
C ILE A 440 -6.67 -27.94 0.66
N ALA A 441 -7.82 -28.55 0.94
CA ALA A 441 -8.65 -29.18 -0.08
C ALA A 441 -9.11 -28.18 -1.15
N CYS A 442 -9.43 -26.94 -0.77
CA CYS A 442 -9.80 -25.89 -1.71
C CYS A 442 -8.64 -25.44 -2.60
N LEU A 443 -7.42 -25.36 -2.03
CA LEU A 443 -6.21 -25.08 -2.80
C LEU A 443 -5.95 -26.18 -3.83
N GLU A 444 -6.11 -27.45 -3.45
CA GLU A 444 -6.00 -28.59 -4.37
C GLU A 444 -7.05 -28.55 -5.48
N GLU A 445 -8.32 -28.30 -5.14
CA GLU A 445 -9.43 -28.21 -6.10
C GLU A 445 -9.19 -27.11 -7.14
N HIS A 446 -8.64 -25.97 -6.73
CA HIS A 446 -8.30 -24.86 -7.63
C HIS A 446 -6.92 -24.99 -8.29
N GLY A 447 -6.18 -26.07 -8.05
CA GLY A 447 -4.85 -26.29 -8.63
C GLY A 447 -3.80 -25.29 -8.13
N ARG A 448 -3.93 -24.81 -6.89
CA ARG A 448 -3.12 -23.76 -6.25
C ARG A 448 -2.00 -24.29 -5.36
N THR A 449 -1.64 -25.56 -5.49
CA THR A 449 -0.59 -26.16 -4.66
C THR A 449 0.79 -25.60 -5.01
N ALA A 450 1.07 -25.37 -6.30
CA ALA A 450 2.37 -24.92 -6.77
C ALA A 450 2.71 -23.45 -6.46
N ASP A 451 1.70 -22.61 -6.25
CA ASP A 451 1.85 -21.17 -5.99
C ASP A 451 1.41 -20.76 -4.57
N ALA A 452 1.13 -21.75 -3.72
CA ALA A 452 0.94 -21.55 -2.29
C ALA A 452 2.28 -21.74 -1.54
N LEU A 453 2.62 -20.76 -0.71
CA LEU A 453 3.70 -20.86 0.27
C LEU A 453 3.12 -21.31 1.61
N ILE A 454 3.44 -22.52 2.05
CA ILE A 454 3.02 -23.05 3.34
C ILE A 454 4.11 -22.77 4.37
N ILE A 455 3.79 -21.97 5.39
CA ILE A 455 4.69 -21.70 6.50
C ILE A 455 4.22 -22.50 7.71
N VAL A 456 5.05 -23.44 8.15
CA VAL A 456 4.76 -24.31 9.30
C VAL A 456 5.37 -23.73 10.58
N ASP A 457 4.54 -23.48 11.58
CA ASP A 457 4.93 -22.93 12.88
C ASP A 457 5.71 -23.97 13.73
N GLU A 458 6.47 -23.49 14.71
CA GLU A 458 7.19 -24.39 15.62
C GLU A 458 6.19 -25.14 16.52
N PRO A 459 6.37 -26.47 16.74
CA PRO A 459 5.60 -27.18 17.74
C PRO A 459 5.77 -26.52 19.12
N PRO A 460 4.70 -26.40 19.93
CA PRO A 460 4.80 -25.77 21.24
C PRO A 460 5.81 -26.52 22.13
N SER A 461 6.62 -25.76 22.87
CA SER A 461 7.56 -26.33 23.84
C SER A 461 6.83 -27.11 24.94
N THR A 462 7.50 -28.08 25.57
CA THR A 462 6.93 -28.88 26.67
C THR A 462 6.35 -28.02 27.80
N MET A 463 6.98 -26.87 28.08
CA MET A 463 6.50 -25.91 29.05
C MET A 463 5.22 -25.23 28.57
N GLN A 464 5.16 -24.78 27.32
CA GLN A 464 3.93 -24.21 26.73
C GLN A 464 2.80 -25.22 26.70
N THR A 465 3.05 -26.47 26.30
CA THR A 465 2.03 -27.54 26.31
C THR A 465 1.51 -27.83 27.72
N ALA A 466 2.32 -27.66 28.77
CA ALA A 466 1.90 -27.84 30.15
C ALA A 466 1.06 -26.68 30.71
N PHE A 467 1.31 -25.44 30.27
CA PHE A 467 0.58 -24.25 30.71
C PHE A 467 -0.64 -23.92 29.85
N LEU A 468 -0.57 -24.28 28.56
CA LEU A 468 -1.50 -23.93 27.50
C LEU A 468 -1.64 -25.14 26.55
N PRO A 469 -2.22 -26.27 27.02
CA PRO A 469 -2.40 -27.44 26.17
C PRO A 469 -3.25 -27.07 24.97
N ARG A 470 -2.70 -27.25 23.77
CA ARG A 470 -3.46 -27.27 22.52
C ARG A 470 -4.11 -28.64 22.42
N SER A 471 -5.35 -28.67 21.97
CA SER A 471 -6.20 -29.85 21.96
C SER A 471 -5.84 -30.85 20.86
N GLY A 472 -6.62 -31.93 20.74
CA GLY A 472 -6.38 -33.17 19.99
C GLY A 472 -6.13 -33.11 18.48
N ASN A 473 -5.72 -31.97 17.92
CA ASN A 473 -5.34 -31.85 16.52
C ASN A 473 -3.91 -32.38 16.28
N GLU A 474 -3.66 -32.85 15.06
CA GLU A 474 -2.34 -33.34 14.66
C GLU A 474 -1.38 -32.18 14.42
N VAL A 475 -0.20 -32.20 15.06
CA VAL A 475 0.82 -31.16 14.89
C VAL A 475 1.44 -31.28 13.50
N LEU A 476 1.45 -30.18 12.75
CA LEU A 476 2.03 -30.14 11.42
C LEU A 476 3.55 -30.00 11.50
N THR A 477 4.23 -30.68 10.58
CA THR A 477 5.66 -30.50 10.30
C THR A 477 5.81 -30.28 8.80
N THR A 478 6.97 -29.81 8.37
CA THR A 478 7.23 -29.56 6.93
C THR A 478 7.10 -30.83 6.07
N ASN A 479 7.21 -32.02 6.66
CA ASN A 479 7.05 -33.31 5.97
C ASN A 479 5.70 -33.98 6.22
N HIS A 480 4.70 -33.24 6.73
CA HIS A 480 3.41 -33.81 7.06
C HIS A 480 2.67 -34.30 5.80
N PRO A 481 2.03 -35.49 5.80
CA PRO A 481 1.38 -36.05 4.61
C PRO A 481 0.34 -35.14 3.95
N ALA A 482 -0.41 -34.38 4.75
CA ALA A 482 -1.38 -33.40 4.24
C ALA A 482 -0.75 -32.23 3.45
N LEU A 483 0.57 -32.06 3.51
CA LEU A 483 1.31 -31.02 2.81
C LEU A 483 2.15 -31.59 1.64
N ALA A 484 2.05 -32.89 1.35
CA ALA A 484 2.93 -33.56 0.41
C ALA A 484 2.84 -33.04 -1.04
N GLU A 485 1.67 -32.54 -1.45
CA GLU A 485 1.42 -31.99 -2.79
C GLU A 485 1.91 -30.53 -2.93
N PHE A 486 2.36 -29.90 -1.84
CA PHE A 486 2.83 -28.52 -1.84
C PHE A 486 4.36 -28.50 -1.97
N PRO A 487 4.92 -27.94 -3.06
CA PRO A 487 6.37 -27.88 -3.24
C PRO A 487 7.06 -26.83 -2.35
N ASN A 488 6.31 -25.82 -1.89
CA ASN A 488 6.86 -24.67 -1.15
C ASN A 488 6.43 -24.71 0.32
N VAL A 489 6.98 -25.65 1.09
CA VAL A 489 6.72 -25.79 2.53
C VAL A 489 7.98 -25.44 3.30
N VAL A 490 7.88 -24.45 4.20
CA VAL A 490 9.02 -23.88 4.93
C VAL A 490 8.74 -23.79 6.42
N ASP A 491 9.79 -23.95 7.23
CA ASP A 491 9.70 -23.77 8.67
C ASP A 491 9.73 -22.28 9.03
N ALA A 492 8.83 -21.84 9.90
CA ALA A 492 8.75 -20.43 10.33
C ALA A 492 10.07 -19.87 10.87
N ARG A 493 10.95 -20.73 11.44
CA ARG A 493 12.26 -20.34 11.98
C ARG A 493 13.26 -19.94 10.90
N GLU A 494 13.03 -20.35 9.66
CA GLU A 494 13.87 -19.93 8.53
C GLU A 494 13.77 -18.42 8.29
N PHE A 495 12.67 -17.77 8.68
CA PHE A 495 12.51 -16.32 8.58
C PHE A 495 13.10 -15.55 9.76
N LYS A 496 13.60 -16.24 10.78
CA LYS A 496 14.03 -15.60 12.02
C LYS A 496 15.24 -14.69 11.79
N ASN A 497 15.05 -13.39 12.00
CA ASN A 497 16.03 -12.34 11.73
C ASN A 497 16.39 -12.14 10.25
N LEU A 498 15.60 -12.69 9.31
CA LEU A 498 15.75 -12.42 7.89
C LEU A 498 14.71 -11.37 7.45
N GLY A 499 15.13 -10.46 6.59
CA GLY A 499 14.23 -9.61 5.83
C GLY A 499 13.72 -10.33 4.57
N VAL A 500 12.88 -9.67 3.80
CA VAL A 500 12.35 -10.22 2.53
C VAL A 500 13.47 -10.49 1.53
N ALA A 501 14.44 -9.57 1.42
CA ALA A 501 15.57 -9.69 0.50
C ALA A 501 16.50 -10.90 0.82
N ASP A 502 16.55 -11.31 2.09
CA ASP A 502 17.39 -12.42 2.55
C ASP A 502 16.62 -13.74 2.63
N SER A 503 15.35 -13.75 2.22
CA SER A 503 14.46 -14.92 2.29
C SER A 503 14.09 -15.40 0.88
N PRO A 504 14.73 -16.48 0.37
CA PRO A 504 14.43 -16.99 -0.97
C PRO A 504 12.93 -17.27 -1.22
N PRO A 505 12.17 -17.89 -0.29
CA PRO A 505 10.73 -18.10 -0.49
C PRO A 505 9.92 -16.81 -0.65
N LEU A 506 10.25 -15.74 0.09
CA LEU A 506 9.55 -14.46 -0.04
C LEU A 506 9.98 -13.70 -1.29
N GLN A 507 11.26 -13.82 -1.69
CA GLN A 507 11.75 -13.24 -2.93
C GLN A 507 11.12 -13.89 -4.16
N GLU A 508 10.94 -15.22 -4.16
CA GLU A 508 10.21 -15.93 -5.21
C GLU A 508 8.75 -15.49 -5.29
N LEU A 509 8.08 -15.33 -4.14
CA LEU A 509 6.72 -14.79 -4.07
C LEU A 509 6.64 -13.36 -4.62
N LEU A 510 7.60 -12.49 -4.29
CA LEU A 510 7.67 -11.15 -4.86
C LEU A 510 7.85 -11.19 -6.39
N ASN A 511 8.78 -12.00 -6.89
CA ASN A 511 9.01 -12.16 -8.32
C ASN A 511 7.75 -12.68 -9.03
N ALA A 512 7.01 -13.60 -8.41
CA ALA A 512 5.75 -14.12 -8.95
C ALA A 512 4.66 -13.04 -9.00
N LEU A 513 4.57 -12.17 -7.98
CA LEU A 513 3.66 -11.02 -8.01
C LEU A 513 4.04 -9.99 -9.06
N GLU A 514 5.34 -9.71 -9.24
CA GLU A 514 5.81 -8.83 -10.31
C GLU A 514 5.50 -9.42 -11.68
N ALA A 515 5.69 -10.72 -11.87
CA ALA A 515 5.29 -11.43 -13.08
C ALA A 515 3.77 -11.33 -13.30
N ALA A 516 2.96 -11.50 -12.24
CA ALA A 516 1.52 -11.32 -12.31
C ALA A 516 1.13 -9.88 -12.70
N ARG A 517 1.84 -8.87 -12.18
CA ARG A 517 1.62 -7.45 -12.55
C ARG A 517 1.99 -7.16 -14.00
N ALA A 518 3.00 -7.85 -14.54
CA ALA A 518 3.44 -7.72 -15.91
C ALA A 518 2.45 -8.33 -16.94
N VAL A 519 1.52 -9.19 -16.48
CA VAL A 519 0.43 -9.69 -17.33
C VAL A 519 -0.45 -8.51 -17.78
N PRO A 520 -0.80 -8.43 -19.10
CA PRO A 520 -1.68 -7.40 -19.62
C PRO A 520 -2.96 -7.27 -18.79
N ILE A 521 -3.35 -6.04 -18.52
CA ILE A 521 -4.46 -5.76 -17.60
C ILE A 521 -5.77 -6.40 -18.05
N GLU A 522 -6.01 -6.48 -19.36
CA GLU A 522 -7.19 -7.08 -19.95
C GLU A 522 -7.29 -8.57 -19.60
N GLN A 523 -6.15 -9.28 -19.61
CA GLN A 523 -6.10 -10.69 -19.24
C GLN A 523 -6.34 -10.88 -17.73
N ARG A 524 -5.82 -9.96 -16.91
CA ARG A 524 -6.07 -9.98 -15.45
C ARG A 524 -7.54 -9.74 -15.13
N ILE A 525 -8.15 -8.74 -15.76
CA ILE A 525 -9.58 -8.43 -15.64
C ILE A 525 -10.44 -9.61 -16.06
N GLU A 526 -10.10 -10.26 -17.17
CA GLU A 526 -10.86 -11.40 -17.68
C GLU A 526 -10.76 -12.62 -16.74
N ARG A 527 -9.59 -12.88 -16.16
CA ARG A 527 -9.42 -13.89 -15.12
C ARG A 527 -10.33 -13.60 -13.92
N ILE A 528 -10.38 -12.34 -13.45
CA ILE A 528 -11.24 -11.95 -12.33
C ILE A 528 -12.72 -12.15 -12.67
N ARG A 529 -13.16 -11.71 -13.86
CA ARG A 529 -14.55 -11.92 -14.32
C ARG A 529 -14.93 -13.39 -14.35
N THR A 530 -14.04 -14.24 -14.87
CA THR A 530 -14.28 -15.70 -14.95
C THR A 530 -14.50 -16.32 -13.58
N HIS A 531 -13.83 -15.84 -12.54
CA HIS A 531 -13.97 -16.35 -11.17
C HIS A 531 -15.10 -15.70 -10.37
N LEU A 532 -15.65 -14.57 -10.83
CA LEU A 532 -16.77 -13.88 -10.19
C LEU A 532 -18.14 -14.21 -10.83
N ALA A 533 -18.15 -14.73 -12.04
CA ALA A 533 -19.34 -15.26 -12.74
C ALA A 533 -19.74 -16.63 -12.18
#